data_AF-A0A844ILH0-F1
#
_entry.id   AF-A0A844ILH0-F1
#
_cell.length_a   1.000
_cell.length_b   1.000
_cell.length_c   1.000
_cell.angle_alpha   90.00
_cell.angle_beta   90.00
_cell.angle_gamma   90.00
#
_symmetry.space_group_name_H-M   'P 1'
#
loop_
_entity.id
_entity.type
_entity.pdbx_description
1 polymer ?
#
loop_
_entity_poly.entity_id
_entity_poly.type
_entity_poly.pdbx_seq_one_letter_code
_entity_poly.pdbx_strand_id
1 'polypeptide(L)'
;MNSQTQASLKPAIRKLIHSSQVKPEAVQVIVEGLENKEIKSDYWETLFNKEGADIAIKQKIYSPQMVRLITLRAMVIPETLPQFLEWLNIQAGKQPDENQTVSLDFQKAIRALFPKAQIAGGIRYLLLNLLNKKISVDSLYWLLMIDDSAWIYAQKELINYVHSDLQLIDNYFIRQYENGLSDNLFKCQKQVWTSLINNWRGIQQRYYKGEEYQPFAELFEKFQEYDLAAYFYQVSQSNVSNDLFYNIAYEKYLRLNPNGDKLSKVLFYEVAYQEYRNSNIVVYGLLIKRKPTFIEFIINFVIQGLISPSINFTSSLIKNTIEFLVDLIKWIFTAITWLLFISIGLVCIGFAIQNIGIFFIIFIFYFISAASKK
;
A
#
# COMPACT_ATOMS: atom_id res chain seq x y z
N MET A 1 27.87 -35.51 21.53
CA MET A 1 28.80 -34.69 20.73
C MET A 1 29.86 -35.54 20.08
N ASN A 2 29.66 -35.91 18.81
CA ASN A 2 30.68 -36.58 18.01
C ASN A 2 31.82 -35.59 17.69
N SER A 3 32.91 -35.64 18.47
CA SER A 3 34.08 -34.78 18.34
C SER A 3 34.74 -34.84 16.96
N GLN A 4 34.55 -35.95 16.24
CA GLN A 4 35.15 -36.19 14.93
C GLN A 4 34.50 -35.37 13.81
N THR A 5 33.17 -35.18 13.85
CA THR A 5 32.46 -34.33 12.88
C THR A 5 32.92 -32.88 13.03
N GLN A 6 32.94 -32.35 14.26
CA GLN A 6 33.40 -30.98 14.53
C GLN A 6 34.85 -30.73 14.12
N ALA A 7 35.74 -31.70 14.38
CA ALA A 7 37.14 -31.62 13.96
C ALA A 7 37.31 -31.55 12.43
N SER A 8 36.36 -32.12 11.67
CA SER A 8 36.43 -32.22 10.21
C SER A 8 35.86 -30.99 9.48
N LEU A 9 35.03 -30.18 10.14
CA LEU A 9 34.40 -29.00 9.53
C LEU A 9 35.39 -27.89 9.14
N LYS A 10 36.33 -27.55 10.04
CA LYS A 10 37.33 -26.51 9.76
C LYS A 10 38.21 -26.86 8.55
N PRO A 11 38.80 -28.07 8.46
CA PRO A 11 39.50 -28.50 7.25
C PRO A 11 38.64 -28.46 6.00
N ALA A 12 37.37 -28.86 6.08
CA ALA A 12 36.45 -28.84 4.93
C ALA A 12 36.22 -27.42 4.40
N ILE A 13 35.97 -26.44 5.27
CA ILE A 13 35.84 -25.02 4.89
C ILE A 13 37.13 -24.54 4.19
N ARG A 14 38.30 -24.78 4.80
CA ARG A 14 39.59 -24.40 4.19
C ARG A 14 39.77 -25.01 2.81
N LYS A 15 39.43 -26.29 2.67
CA LYS A 15 39.53 -27.03 1.40
C LYS A 15 38.65 -26.40 0.32
N LEU A 16 37.46 -25.89 0.67
CA LEU A 16 36.55 -25.21 -0.26
C LEU A 16 37.00 -23.79 -0.63
N ILE A 17 37.50 -23.00 0.32
CA ILE A 17 37.83 -21.58 0.07
C ILE A 17 39.19 -21.39 -0.61
N HIS A 18 40.16 -22.27 -0.34
CA HIS A 18 41.53 -22.14 -0.86
C HIS A 18 41.75 -22.89 -2.18
N SER A 19 40.91 -23.87 -2.52
CA SER A 19 41.10 -24.62 -3.76
C SER A 19 40.58 -23.85 -4.97
N SER A 20 41.26 -23.99 -6.11
CA SER A 20 40.79 -23.47 -7.39
C SER A 20 39.59 -24.26 -7.94
N GLN A 21 39.46 -25.54 -7.58
CA GLN A 21 38.35 -26.40 -7.95
C GLN A 21 37.59 -26.85 -6.71
N VAL A 22 36.25 -26.83 -6.79
CA VAL A 22 35.40 -27.32 -5.73
C VAL A 22 35.57 -28.82 -5.58
N LYS A 23 35.72 -29.26 -4.33
CA LYS A 23 35.90 -30.66 -3.95
C LYS A 23 34.61 -31.17 -3.30
N PRO A 24 33.80 -32.00 -4.00
CA PRO A 24 32.48 -32.44 -3.52
C PRO A 24 32.52 -33.09 -2.13
N GLU A 25 33.58 -33.83 -1.81
CA GLU A 25 33.75 -34.48 -0.52
C GLU A 25 33.87 -33.47 0.64
N ALA A 26 34.41 -32.27 0.37
CA ALA A 26 34.44 -31.20 1.37
C ALA A 26 33.05 -30.58 1.58
N VAL A 27 32.23 -30.52 0.53
CA VAL A 27 30.84 -30.06 0.63
C VAL A 27 30.01 -31.06 1.43
N GLN A 28 30.19 -32.37 1.20
CA GLN A 28 29.49 -33.42 1.94
C GLN A 28 29.71 -33.32 3.45
N VAL A 29 30.96 -33.10 3.89
CA VAL A 29 31.27 -32.90 5.32
C VAL A 29 30.51 -31.71 5.92
N ILE A 30 30.31 -30.63 5.16
CA ILE A 30 29.53 -29.46 5.61
C ILE A 30 28.04 -29.82 5.71
N VAL A 31 27.50 -30.54 4.71
CA VAL A 31 26.10 -30.96 4.68
C VAL A 31 25.79 -31.94 5.82
N GLU A 32 26.63 -32.93 6.07
CA GLU A 32 26.52 -33.83 7.23
C GLU A 32 26.56 -33.06 8.56
N GLY A 33 27.39 -32.00 8.62
CA GLY A 33 27.43 -31.10 9.76
C GLY A 33 26.11 -30.33 9.99
N LEU A 34 25.43 -29.94 8.91
CA LEU A 34 24.13 -29.25 8.96
C LEU A 34 23.00 -30.19 9.43
N GLU A 35 23.09 -31.47 9.10
CA GLU A 35 22.13 -32.50 9.55
C GLU A 35 22.32 -32.84 11.04
N ASN A 36 23.51 -32.59 11.59
CA ASN A 36 23.82 -32.85 12.98
C ASN A 36 23.26 -31.75 13.91
N LYS A 37 22.12 -32.05 14.55
CA LYS A 37 21.43 -31.17 15.51
C LYS A 37 22.25 -30.77 16.74
N GLU A 38 23.36 -31.45 17.05
CA GLU A 38 24.26 -31.06 18.14
C GLU A 38 25.11 -29.82 17.77
N ILE A 39 25.26 -29.52 16.47
CA ILE A 39 26.02 -28.38 15.98
C ILE A 39 25.10 -27.16 15.90
N LYS A 40 25.22 -26.27 16.87
CA LYS A 40 24.43 -25.03 16.96
C LYS A 40 24.96 -23.95 16.01
N SER A 41 24.10 -22.99 15.67
CA SER A 41 24.44 -21.83 14.84
C SER A 41 25.69 -21.08 15.32
N ASP A 42 25.80 -20.83 16.63
CA ASP A 42 26.94 -20.11 17.24
C ASP A 42 28.30 -20.80 16.98
N TYR A 43 28.29 -22.13 16.86
CA TYR A 43 29.49 -22.89 16.53
C TYR A 43 29.92 -22.64 15.07
N TRP A 44 28.96 -22.67 14.14
CA TRP A 44 29.22 -22.33 12.74
C TRP A 44 29.75 -20.91 12.61
N GLU A 45 29.13 -19.94 13.28
CA GLU A 45 29.58 -18.55 13.27
C GLU A 45 31.02 -18.42 13.79
N THR A 46 31.33 -19.07 14.91
CA THR A 46 32.69 -19.13 15.46
C THR A 46 33.68 -19.71 14.45
N LEU A 47 33.26 -20.74 13.70
CA LEU A 47 34.10 -21.42 12.72
C LEU A 47 34.46 -20.49 11.55
N PHE A 48 33.47 -19.81 10.96
CA PHE A 48 33.69 -18.85 9.88
C PHE A 48 34.50 -17.64 10.32
N ASN A 49 34.25 -17.12 11.53
CA ASN A 49 34.98 -15.97 12.06
C ASN A 49 36.46 -16.31 12.31
N LYS A 50 36.77 -17.53 12.76
CA LYS A 50 38.16 -18.02 12.87
C LYS A 50 38.90 -18.09 11.54
N GLU A 51 38.18 -18.19 10.42
CA GLU A 51 38.74 -18.14 9.07
C GLU A 51 38.74 -16.72 8.47
N GLY A 52 38.33 -15.71 9.24
CA GLY A 52 38.44 -14.29 8.89
C GLY A 52 37.16 -13.64 8.36
N ALA A 53 36.00 -14.30 8.44
CA ALA A 53 34.75 -13.77 7.87
C ALA A 53 34.36 -12.40 8.45
N ASP A 54 34.45 -12.20 9.77
CA ASP A 54 34.07 -10.95 10.41
C ASP A 54 35.05 -9.81 10.07
N ILE A 55 36.34 -10.10 9.99
CA ILE A 55 37.38 -9.16 9.55
C ILE A 55 37.12 -8.76 8.09
N ALA A 56 36.87 -9.72 7.20
CA ALA A 56 36.59 -9.46 5.80
C ALA A 56 35.34 -8.61 5.59
N ILE A 57 34.30 -8.81 6.41
CA ILE A 57 33.09 -7.98 6.39
C ILE A 57 33.37 -6.57 6.87
N LYS A 58 33.99 -6.42 8.05
CA LYS A 58 34.27 -5.11 8.69
C LYS A 58 35.23 -4.26 7.86
N GLN A 59 36.25 -4.88 7.28
CA GLN A 59 37.30 -4.20 6.52
C GLN A 59 37.08 -4.22 5.00
N LYS A 60 35.95 -4.78 4.53
CA LYS A 60 35.58 -4.88 3.10
C LYS A 60 36.70 -5.51 2.24
N ILE A 61 37.20 -6.69 2.66
CA ILE A 61 38.30 -7.42 2.00
C ILE A 61 37.79 -8.44 0.99
N TYR A 62 37.96 -8.19 -0.31
CA TYR A 62 37.39 -9.02 -1.38
C TYR A 62 38.39 -9.96 -2.07
N SER A 63 39.27 -10.65 -1.32
CA SER A 63 40.07 -11.69 -1.97
C SER A 63 39.17 -12.85 -2.43
N PRO A 64 39.52 -13.60 -3.51
CA PRO A 64 38.71 -14.73 -3.97
C PRO A 64 38.40 -15.76 -2.85
N GLN A 65 39.36 -15.95 -1.94
CA GLN A 65 39.16 -16.79 -0.76
C GLN A 65 38.07 -16.23 0.18
N MET A 66 38.11 -14.92 0.49
CA MET A 66 37.12 -14.28 1.36
C MET A 66 35.74 -14.25 0.73
N VAL A 67 35.65 -14.04 -0.58
CA VAL A 67 34.40 -14.14 -1.34
C VAL A 67 33.78 -15.52 -1.18
N ARG A 68 34.55 -16.60 -1.40
CA ARG A 68 34.08 -17.97 -1.20
C ARG A 68 33.68 -18.25 0.25
N LEU A 69 34.45 -17.74 1.22
CA LEU A 69 34.18 -17.90 2.65
C LEU A 69 32.83 -17.27 3.05
N ILE A 70 32.59 -16.02 2.66
CA ILE A 70 31.35 -15.31 3.02
C ILE A 70 30.16 -15.89 2.24
N THR A 71 30.35 -16.29 0.99
CA THR A 71 29.33 -17.00 0.21
C THR A 71 28.93 -18.30 0.90
N LEU A 72 29.90 -19.13 1.31
CA LEU A 72 29.64 -20.36 2.05
C LEU A 72 28.95 -20.09 3.39
N ARG A 73 29.37 -19.03 4.11
CA ARG A 73 28.74 -18.62 5.38
C ARG A 73 27.24 -18.32 5.19
N ALA A 74 26.87 -17.60 4.13
CA ALA A 74 25.47 -17.29 3.83
C ALA A 74 24.63 -18.53 3.49
N MET A 75 25.26 -19.57 2.91
CA MET A 75 24.61 -20.85 2.62
C MET A 75 24.45 -21.73 3.87
N VAL A 76 25.41 -21.67 4.79
CA VAL A 76 25.43 -22.48 6.02
C VAL A 76 24.65 -21.83 7.16
N ILE A 77 24.67 -20.50 7.27
CA ILE A 77 23.99 -19.71 8.31
C ILE A 77 23.01 -18.76 7.62
N PRO A 78 21.75 -19.19 7.39
CA PRO A 78 20.77 -18.47 6.58
C PRO A 78 20.52 -17.01 7.00
N GLU A 79 20.60 -16.73 8.31
CA GLU A 79 20.46 -15.41 8.93
C GLU A 79 21.48 -14.39 8.40
N THR A 80 22.60 -14.87 7.87
CA THR A 80 23.72 -14.03 7.41
C THR A 80 23.62 -13.65 5.94
N LEU A 81 22.63 -14.18 5.22
CA LEU A 81 22.39 -13.86 3.80
C LEU A 81 22.26 -12.35 3.53
N PRO A 82 21.50 -11.54 4.32
CA PRO A 82 21.44 -10.11 4.09
C PRO A 82 22.80 -9.41 4.24
N GLN A 83 23.61 -9.82 5.21
CA GLN A 83 24.95 -9.28 5.43
C GLN A 83 25.89 -9.63 4.27
N PHE A 84 25.76 -10.82 3.68
CA PHE A 84 26.47 -11.19 2.47
C PHE A 84 26.09 -10.28 1.29
N LEU A 85 24.79 -10.02 1.07
CA LEU A 85 24.34 -9.14 -0.02
C LEU A 85 24.82 -7.70 0.15
N GLU A 86 24.72 -7.16 1.37
CA GLU A 86 25.25 -5.83 1.72
C GLU A 86 26.76 -5.76 1.52
N TRP A 87 27.48 -6.82 1.89
CA TRP A 87 28.92 -6.90 1.73
C TRP A 87 29.34 -7.00 0.27
N LEU A 88 28.70 -7.85 -0.54
CA LEU A 88 29.03 -8.03 -1.96
C LEU A 88 28.71 -6.80 -2.82
N ASN A 89 27.88 -5.88 -2.31
CA ASN A 89 27.62 -4.56 -2.90
C ASN A 89 27.18 -4.60 -4.37
N ILE A 90 26.16 -5.42 -4.67
CA ILE A 90 25.62 -5.57 -6.01
C ILE A 90 24.95 -4.27 -6.48
N GLN A 91 25.31 -3.82 -7.68
CA GLN A 91 24.79 -2.58 -8.28
C GLN A 91 23.91 -2.85 -9.50
N ALA A 92 22.86 -2.03 -9.64
CA ALA A 92 21.92 -2.12 -10.75
C ALA A 92 22.58 -1.97 -12.13
N GLY A 93 22.17 -2.79 -13.09
CA GLY A 93 22.50 -2.62 -14.51
C GLY A 93 23.97 -2.81 -14.87
N LYS A 94 24.81 -3.27 -13.93
CA LYS A 94 26.21 -3.60 -14.19
C LYS A 94 26.37 -5.11 -14.35
N GLN A 95 27.29 -5.50 -15.25
CA GLN A 95 27.75 -6.87 -15.31
C GLN A 95 28.41 -7.26 -13.97
N PRO A 96 28.33 -8.55 -13.58
CA PRO A 96 29.01 -9.02 -12.38
C PRO A 96 30.48 -8.58 -12.38
N ASP A 97 30.92 -7.95 -11.29
CA ASP A 97 32.34 -7.67 -11.10
C ASP A 97 33.12 -8.98 -10.81
N GLU A 98 34.44 -8.87 -10.66
CA GLU A 98 35.29 -10.04 -10.39
C GLU A 98 34.86 -10.80 -9.12
N ASN A 99 34.48 -10.08 -8.07
CA ASN A 99 34.08 -10.67 -6.80
C ASN A 99 32.72 -11.37 -6.91
N GLN A 100 31.78 -10.75 -7.61
CA GLN A 100 30.47 -11.32 -7.89
C GLN A 100 30.61 -12.56 -8.77
N THR A 101 31.49 -12.53 -9.77
CA THR A 101 31.80 -13.68 -10.63
C THR A 101 32.38 -14.84 -9.81
N VAL A 102 33.38 -14.57 -8.96
CA VAL A 102 33.96 -15.61 -8.06
C VAL A 102 32.89 -16.20 -7.15
N SER A 103 31.96 -15.38 -6.63
CA SER A 103 30.86 -15.88 -5.80
C SER A 103 29.90 -16.77 -6.61
N LEU A 104 29.49 -16.35 -7.80
CA LEU A 104 28.57 -17.11 -8.66
C LEU A 104 29.17 -18.43 -9.12
N ASP A 105 30.43 -18.44 -9.57
CA ASP A 105 31.12 -19.67 -9.96
C ASP A 105 31.18 -20.67 -8.81
N PHE A 106 31.45 -20.16 -7.60
CA PHE A 106 31.46 -20.97 -6.40
C PHE A 106 30.06 -21.51 -6.06
N GLN A 107 29.03 -20.66 -6.10
CA GLN A 107 27.63 -21.06 -5.90
C GLN A 107 27.21 -22.14 -6.90
N LYS A 108 27.48 -21.95 -8.19
CA LYS A 108 27.19 -22.90 -9.26
C LYS A 108 27.75 -24.29 -8.97
N ALA A 109 29.00 -24.32 -8.51
CA ALA A 109 29.74 -25.54 -8.27
C ALA A 109 29.26 -26.32 -7.04
N ILE A 110 28.69 -25.66 -6.02
CA ILE A 110 28.25 -26.32 -4.77
C ILE A 110 26.73 -26.42 -4.60
N ARG A 111 25.93 -25.58 -5.27
CA ARG A 111 24.47 -25.48 -5.01
C ARG A 111 23.70 -26.78 -5.15
N ALA A 112 24.13 -27.68 -6.04
CA ALA A 112 23.48 -28.97 -6.25
C ALA A 112 23.69 -29.97 -5.09
N LEU A 113 24.73 -29.76 -4.27
CA LEU A 113 25.07 -30.62 -3.14
C LEU A 113 24.42 -30.13 -1.84
N PHE A 114 23.97 -28.88 -1.77
CA PHE A 114 23.33 -28.33 -0.59
C PHE A 114 21.83 -28.69 -0.52
N PRO A 115 21.27 -28.96 0.67
CA PRO A 115 19.84 -29.09 0.85
C PRO A 115 19.11 -27.81 0.44
N LYS A 116 18.11 -27.92 -0.46
CA LYS A 116 17.40 -26.73 -0.97
C LYS A 116 16.75 -25.89 0.14
N ALA A 117 16.18 -26.57 1.15
CA ALA A 117 15.54 -25.94 2.30
C ALA A 117 16.53 -25.13 3.15
N GLN A 118 17.79 -25.56 3.24
CA GLN A 118 18.83 -24.84 3.99
C GLN A 118 19.09 -23.48 3.36
N ILE A 119 19.37 -23.46 2.05
CA ILE A 119 19.66 -22.24 1.28
C ILE A 119 18.43 -21.33 1.25
N ALA A 120 17.24 -21.90 1.01
CA ALA A 120 15.97 -21.16 1.02
C ALA A 120 15.66 -20.55 2.39
N GLY A 121 16.15 -21.13 3.49
CA GLY A 121 15.96 -20.62 4.84
C GLY A 121 16.34 -19.14 4.99
N GLY A 122 17.28 -18.63 4.17
CA GLY A 122 17.79 -17.27 4.26
C GLY A 122 16.81 -16.22 3.74
N ILE A 123 15.90 -16.61 2.85
CA ILE A 123 15.02 -15.65 2.16
C ILE A 123 14.05 -14.95 3.09
N ARG A 124 13.68 -15.58 4.22
CA ARG A 124 12.80 -14.99 5.25
C ARG A 124 13.39 -13.72 5.90
N TYR A 125 14.71 -13.53 5.77
CA TYR A 125 15.41 -12.37 6.31
C TYR A 125 15.54 -11.22 5.31
N LEU A 126 15.29 -11.46 4.02
CA LEU A 126 15.55 -10.49 2.96
C LEU A 126 14.57 -9.31 3.01
N LEU A 127 13.26 -9.57 3.16
CA LEU A 127 12.26 -8.48 3.13
C LEU A 127 12.42 -7.47 4.25
N LEU A 128 12.72 -7.92 5.48
CA LEU A 128 12.94 -6.99 6.59
C LEU A 128 14.18 -6.12 6.35
N ASN A 129 15.24 -6.68 5.78
CA ASN A 129 16.45 -5.93 5.46
C ASN A 129 16.26 -4.99 4.27
N LEU A 130 15.43 -5.38 3.29
CA LEU A 130 15.03 -4.51 2.19
C LEU A 130 14.18 -3.34 2.68
N LEU A 131 13.18 -3.59 3.53
CA LEU A 131 12.33 -2.58 4.16
C LEU A 131 13.18 -1.55 4.94
N ASN A 132 14.16 -2.06 5.69
CA ASN A 132 15.11 -1.25 6.47
C ASN A 132 16.24 -0.66 5.63
N LYS A 133 16.21 -0.79 4.29
CA LYS A 133 17.20 -0.24 3.34
C LYS A 133 18.65 -0.72 3.60
N LYS A 134 18.83 -1.88 4.24
CA LYS A 134 20.14 -2.52 4.45
C LYS A 134 20.63 -3.26 3.21
N ILE A 135 19.69 -3.68 2.36
CA ILE A 135 19.96 -4.22 1.02
C ILE A 135 19.12 -3.45 0.00
N SER A 136 19.53 -3.46 -1.27
CA SER A 136 18.82 -2.79 -2.35
C SER A 136 17.85 -3.74 -3.06
N VAL A 137 16.89 -3.17 -3.80
CA VAL A 137 16.02 -3.94 -4.69
C VAL A 137 16.85 -4.70 -5.73
N ASP A 138 17.88 -4.08 -6.28
CA ASP A 138 18.74 -4.67 -7.29
C ASP A 138 19.56 -5.84 -6.76
N SER A 139 20.09 -5.76 -5.53
CA SER A 139 20.86 -6.85 -4.96
C SER A 139 19.98 -8.07 -4.70
N LEU A 140 18.75 -7.85 -4.23
CA LEU A 140 17.79 -8.93 -4.01
C LEU A 140 17.30 -9.53 -5.34
N TYR A 141 16.98 -8.68 -6.32
CA TYR A 141 16.59 -9.13 -7.67
C TYR A 141 17.70 -9.96 -8.31
N TRP A 142 18.94 -9.46 -8.27
CA TRP A 142 20.12 -10.17 -8.78
C TRP A 142 20.27 -11.54 -8.13
N LEU A 143 20.19 -11.62 -6.79
CA LEU A 143 20.32 -12.89 -6.06
C LEU A 143 19.32 -13.94 -6.53
N LEU A 144 18.07 -13.53 -6.76
CA LEU A 144 16.96 -14.45 -7.04
C LEU A 144 16.73 -14.71 -8.53
N MET A 145 17.37 -13.95 -9.42
CA MET A 145 17.13 -14.03 -10.86
C MET A 145 18.36 -14.31 -11.70
N ILE A 146 19.58 -14.03 -11.19
CA ILE A 146 20.77 -14.30 -11.98
C ILE A 146 21.00 -15.80 -12.11
N ASP A 147 21.38 -16.20 -13.33
CA ASP A 147 21.85 -17.56 -13.59
C ASP A 147 22.99 -17.92 -12.64
N ASP A 148 23.13 -19.22 -12.38
CA ASP A 148 24.17 -19.78 -11.50
C ASP A 148 24.06 -19.45 -10.00
N SER A 149 23.21 -18.50 -9.60
CA SER A 149 22.88 -18.28 -8.19
C SER A 149 22.38 -19.55 -7.50
N ALA A 150 22.80 -19.75 -6.25
CA ALA A 150 22.29 -20.81 -5.41
C ALA A 150 20.84 -20.56 -4.95
N TRP A 151 20.37 -19.30 -4.95
CA TRP A 151 19.04 -18.91 -4.46
C TRP A 151 18.00 -18.72 -5.55
N ILE A 152 18.35 -18.92 -6.83
CA ILE A 152 17.44 -18.68 -7.97
C ILE A 152 16.09 -19.40 -7.84
N TYR A 153 16.07 -20.63 -7.31
CA TYR A 153 14.83 -21.39 -7.14
C TYR A 153 13.95 -20.88 -5.99
N ALA A 154 14.50 -20.09 -5.08
CA ALA A 154 13.81 -19.59 -3.90
C ALA A 154 12.96 -18.34 -4.20
N GLN A 155 13.06 -17.77 -5.42
CA GLN A 155 12.24 -16.65 -5.87
C GLN A 155 10.73 -16.92 -5.68
N LYS A 156 10.26 -18.07 -6.22
CA LYS A 156 8.85 -18.48 -6.08
C LYS A 156 8.45 -18.69 -4.63
N GLU A 157 9.35 -19.19 -3.80
CA GLU A 157 9.10 -19.40 -2.38
C GLU A 157 8.92 -18.07 -1.64
N LEU A 158 9.77 -17.08 -1.93
CA LEU A 158 9.64 -15.72 -1.38
C LEU A 158 8.29 -15.09 -1.77
N ILE A 159 7.91 -15.19 -3.05
CA ILE A 159 6.62 -14.68 -3.54
C ILE A 159 5.46 -15.36 -2.81
N ASN A 160 5.50 -16.69 -2.66
CA ASN A 160 4.49 -17.45 -1.92
C ASN A 160 4.41 -17.07 -0.44
N TYR A 161 5.54 -16.75 0.21
CA TYR A 161 5.54 -16.28 1.59
C TYR A 161 4.80 -14.95 1.72
N VAL A 162 5.05 -14.01 0.80
CA VAL A 162 4.34 -12.72 0.77
C VAL A 162 2.85 -12.91 0.52
N HIS A 163 2.47 -13.72 -0.47
CA HIS A 163 1.06 -14.02 -0.70
C HIS A 163 0.38 -14.61 0.54
N SER A 164 1.02 -15.60 1.19
CA SER A 164 0.48 -16.25 2.38
C SER A 164 0.29 -15.25 3.52
N ASP A 165 1.28 -14.39 3.76
CA ASP A 165 1.26 -13.41 4.83
C ASP A 165 0.23 -12.30 4.58
N LEU A 166 0.12 -11.80 3.33
CA LEU A 166 -0.90 -10.81 2.98
C LEU A 166 -2.32 -11.39 3.04
N GLN A 167 -2.52 -12.65 2.63
CA GLN A 167 -3.81 -13.35 2.81
C GLN A 167 -4.17 -13.51 4.28
N LEU A 168 -3.19 -13.83 5.13
CA LEU A 168 -3.39 -13.92 6.57
C LEU A 168 -3.85 -12.57 7.15
N ILE A 169 -3.21 -11.48 6.73
CA ILE A 169 -3.56 -10.11 7.16
C ILE A 169 -4.96 -9.72 6.67
N ASP A 170 -5.30 -9.97 5.42
CA ASP A 170 -6.62 -9.69 4.86
C ASP A 170 -7.72 -10.46 5.61
N ASN A 171 -7.51 -11.77 5.81
CA ASN A 171 -8.43 -12.61 6.59
C ASN A 171 -8.61 -12.12 8.03
N TYR A 172 -7.54 -11.62 8.67
CA TYR A 172 -7.61 -11.04 10.01
C TYR A 172 -8.56 -9.84 10.06
N PHE A 173 -8.46 -8.94 9.08
CA PHE A 173 -9.33 -7.75 9.02
C PHE A 173 -10.76 -8.04 8.56
N ILE A 174 -10.98 -9.10 7.76
CA ILE A 174 -12.33 -9.55 7.37
C ILE A 174 -13.03 -10.27 8.52
N ARG A 175 -12.34 -11.20 9.18
CA ARG A 175 -12.97 -12.18 10.10
C ARG A 175 -12.89 -11.81 11.58
N GLN A 176 -12.17 -10.75 11.95
CA GLN A 176 -11.98 -10.31 13.34
C GLN A 176 -11.58 -11.47 14.27
N TYR A 177 -10.50 -12.19 13.92
CA TYR A 177 -10.01 -13.29 14.76
C TYR A 177 -9.78 -12.84 16.21
N GLU A 178 -10.52 -13.44 17.14
CA GLU A 178 -10.52 -13.11 18.58
C GLU A 178 -9.14 -13.24 19.25
N ASN A 179 -8.24 -14.05 18.67
CA ASN A 179 -6.95 -14.40 19.28
C ASN A 179 -5.73 -13.61 18.73
N GLY A 180 -5.95 -12.62 17.86
CA GLY A 180 -4.86 -11.79 17.31
C GLY A 180 -3.91 -12.51 16.34
N LEU A 181 -2.92 -11.77 15.82
CA LEU A 181 -1.92 -12.28 14.87
C LEU A 181 -0.63 -12.68 15.61
N SER A 182 -0.47 -13.98 15.89
CA SER A 182 0.76 -14.53 16.48
C SER A 182 1.93 -14.53 15.49
N ASP A 183 3.15 -14.29 15.99
CA ASP A 183 4.38 -14.16 15.20
C ASP A 183 4.71 -15.43 14.40
N ASN A 184 4.40 -16.60 14.94
CA ASN A 184 4.68 -17.90 14.32
C ASN A 184 3.82 -18.24 13.09
N LEU A 185 2.78 -17.44 12.81
CA LEU A 185 1.91 -17.64 11.66
C LEU A 185 2.50 -17.10 10.36
N PHE A 186 3.39 -16.11 10.46
CA PHE A 186 3.99 -15.46 9.31
C PHE A 186 5.15 -16.27 8.75
N LYS A 187 5.18 -16.40 7.42
CA LYS A 187 6.28 -17.03 6.68
C LYS A 187 7.47 -16.09 6.56
N CYS A 188 7.20 -14.80 6.37
CA CYS A 188 8.18 -13.76 6.61
C CYS A 188 8.19 -13.39 8.10
N GLN A 189 9.21 -12.65 8.51
CA GLN A 189 9.23 -12.07 9.86
C GLN A 189 8.04 -11.12 10.02
N LYS A 190 7.21 -11.29 11.06
CA LYS A 190 6.05 -10.41 11.34
C LYS A 190 6.41 -8.93 11.36
N GLN A 191 7.63 -8.60 11.79
CA GLN A 191 8.17 -7.23 11.80
C GLN A 191 8.09 -6.56 10.42
N VAL A 192 8.14 -7.32 9.33
CA VAL A 192 7.94 -6.84 7.96
C VAL A 192 6.56 -6.17 7.80
N TRP A 193 5.55 -6.67 8.50
CA TRP A 193 4.14 -6.30 8.32
C TRP A 193 3.59 -5.37 9.40
N THR A 194 4.38 -5.07 10.45
CA THR A 194 3.92 -4.29 11.61
C THR A 194 3.28 -2.96 11.22
N SER A 195 3.92 -2.18 10.36
CA SER A 195 3.38 -0.88 9.95
C SER A 195 2.10 -1.02 9.14
N LEU A 196 2.06 -1.99 8.22
CA LEU A 196 0.88 -2.28 7.41
C LEU A 196 -0.32 -2.68 8.28
N ILE A 197 -0.10 -3.57 9.26
CA ILE A 197 -1.16 -4.03 10.18
C ILE A 197 -1.65 -2.87 11.05
N ASN A 198 -0.75 -2.10 11.67
CA ASN A 198 -1.13 -1.02 12.59
C ASN A 198 -1.86 0.12 11.87
N ASN A 199 -1.52 0.39 10.62
CA ASN A 199 -2.07 1.50 9.85
C ASN A 199 -3.13 1.07 8.82
N TRP A 200 -3.62 -0.18 8.87
CA TRP A 200 -4.48 -0.76 7.83
C TRP A 200 -5.68 0.11 7.45
N ARG A 201 -6.44 0.62 8.43
CA ARG A 201 -7.59 1.51 8.17
C ARG A 201 -7.16 2.82 7.49
N GLY A 202 -6.03 3.39 7.93
CA GLY A 202 -5.46 4.59 7.33
C GLY A 202 -5.01 4.36 5.88
N ILE A 203 -4.47 3.19 5.57
CA ILE A 203 -4.08 2.78 4.22
C ILE A 203 -5.33 2.62 3.33
N GLN A 204 -6.36 1.90 3.80
CA GLN A 204 -7.61 1.71 3.05
C GLN A 204 -8.31 3.06 2.74
N GLN A 205 -8.32 3.96 3.72
CA GLN A 205 -8.90 5.31 3.58
C GLN A 205 -7.96 6.32 2.90
N ARG A 206 -6.70 5.95 2.65
CA ARG A 206 -5.65 6.77 2.01
C ARG A 206 -5.20 7.98 2.83
N TYR A 207 -5.39 7.95 4.14
CA TYR A 207 -4.86 8.95 5.06
C TYR A 207 -3.45 8.62 5.55
N TYR A 208 -3.00 7.38 5.33
CA TYR A 208 -1.64 6.93 5.63
C TYR A 208 -0.98 6.34 4.39
N LYS A 209 0.32 6.63 4.24
CA LYS A 209 1.20 6.06 3.22
C LYS A 209 2.33 5.32 3.91
N GLY A 210 2.43 4.02 3.66
CA GLY A 210 3.56 3.21 4.13
C GLY A 210 4.72 3.32 3.14
N GLU A 211 5.36 4.50 3.07
CA GLU A 211 6.44 4.78 2.11
C GLU A 211 7.60 3.79 2.23
N GLU A 212 7.80 3.19 3.40
CA GLU A 212 8.77 2.13 3.66
C GLU A 212 8.57 0.89 2.78
N TYR A 213 7.35 0.62 2.29
CA TYR A 213 7.04 -0.51 1.42
C TYR A 213 7.34 -0.25 -0.06
N GLN A 214 7.79 0.96 -0.42
CA GLN A 214 8.15 1.31 -1.78
C GLN A 214 9.16 0.32 -2.43
N PRO A 215 10.22 -0.15 -1.75
CA PRO A 215 11.14 -1.14 -2.31
C PRO A 215 10.48 -2.49 -2.64
N PHE A 216 9.39 -2.86 -1.96
CA PHE A 216 8.68 -4.11 -2.27
C PHE A 216 7.93 -3.95 -3.59
N ALA A 217 7.29 -2.80 -3.80
CA ALA A 217 6.60 -2.49 -5.05
C ALA A 217 7.54 -2.61 -6.26
N GLU A 218 8.73 -2.00 -6.15
CA GLU A 218 9.77 -2.04 -7.18
C GLU A 218 10.32 -3.45 -7.42
N LEU A 219 10.53 -4.23 -6.34
CA LEU A 219 10.99 -5.62 -6.44
C LEU A 219 9.98 -6.49 -7.20
N PHE A 220 8.70 -6.44 -6.80
CA PHE A 220 7.66 -7.27 -7.41
C PHE A 220 7.33 -6.83 -8.83
N GLU A 221 7.47 -5.53 -9.16
CA GLU A 221 7.37 -5.08 -10.55
C GLU A 221 8.48 -5.67 -11.42
N LYS A 222 9.72 -5.74 -10.91
CA LYS A 222 10.84 -6.40 -11.60
C LYS A 222 10.62 -7.91 -11.77
N PHE A 223 9.99 -8.57 -10.80
CA PHE A 223 9.56 -9.97 -10.92
C PHE A 223 8.35 -10.17 -11.83
N GLN A 224 7.72 -9.09 -12.30
CA GLN A 224 6.47 -9.11 -13.07
C GLN A 224 5.28 -9.69 -12.27
N GLU A 225 5.35 -9.64 -10.94
CA GLU A 225 4.25 -9.99 -10.03
C GLU A 225 3.35 -8.76 -9.85
N TYR A 226 2.57 -8.44 -10.88
CA TYR A 226 1.87 -7.16 -10.98
C TYR A 226 0.83 -6.94 -9.87
N ASP A 227 0.16 -8.00 -9.40
CA ASP A 227 -0.78 -7.92 -8.27
C ASP A 227 -0.07 -7.44 -7.00
N LEU A 228 1.10 -8.01 -6.68
CA LEU A 228 1.91 -7.62 -5.52
C LEU A 228 2.52 -6.22 -5.70
N ALA A 229 3.05 -5.92 -6.89
CA ALA A 229 3.58 -4.61 -7.19
C ALA A 229 2.52 -3.52 -6.99
N ALA A 230 1.34 -3.72 -7.57
CA ALA A 230 0.21 -2.79 -7.45
C ALA A 230 -0.25 -2.63 -6.00
N TYR A 231 -0.30 -3.73 -5.24
CA TYR A 231 -0.60 -3.69 -3.82
C TYR A 231 0.38 -2.79 -3.05
N PHE A 232 1.69 -3.00 -3.20
CA PHE A 232 2.67 -2.21 -2.47
C PHE A 232 2.78 -0.76 -2.96
N TYR A 233 2.62 -0.47 -4.26
CA TYR A 233 2.48 0.91 -4.75
C TYR A 233 1.23 1.59 -4.18
N GLN A 234 0.11 0.87 -4.07
CA GLN A 234 -1.09 1.39 -3.43
C GLN A 234 -0.88 1.68 -1.93
N VAL A 235 -0.09 0.87 -1.22
CA VAL A 235 0.29 1.10 0.18
C VAL A 235 1.25 2.30 0.32
N SER A 236 2.27 2.39 -0.52
CA SER A 236 3.34 3.40 -0.40
C SER A 236 2.98 4.75 -1.02
N GLN A 237 2.21 4.77 -2.10
CA GLN A 237 1.93 5.99 -2.88
C GLN A 237 0.43 6.36 -2.94
N SER A 238 -0.46 5.47 -2.47
CA SER A 238 -1.92 5.59 -2.57
C SER A 238 -2.50 5.52 -3.99
N ASN A 239 -1.67 5.29 -5.00
CA ASN A 239 -2.07 5.09 -6.39
C ASN A 239 -1.03 4.26 -7.14
N VAL A 240 -1.44 3.72 -8.29
CA VAL A 240 -0.62 2.89 -9.18
C VAL A 240 -0.48 3.57 -10.55
N SER A 241 0.64 3.37 -11.25
CA SER A 241 0.80 3.89 -12.62
C SER A 241 -0.27 3.32 -13.56
N ASN A 242 -0.59 4.04 -14.63
CA ASN A 242 -1.58 3.54 -15.61
C ASN A 242 -1.08 2.26 -16.29
N ASP A 243 0.23 2.14 -16.53
CA ASP A 243 0.82 0.96 -17.17
C ASP A 243 0.73 -0.28 -16.27
N LEU A 244 1.04 -0.14 -14.97
CA LEU A 244 0.90 -1.23 -14.02
C LEU A 244 -0.57 -1.60 -13.80
N PHE A 245 -1.46 -0.60 -13.74
CA PHE A 245 -2.91 -0.85 -13.67
C PHE A 245 -3.45 -1.58 -14.91
N TYR A 246 -2.91 -1.27 -16.10
CA TYR A 246 -3.23 -2.00 -17.32
C TYR A 246 -2.78 -3.47 -17.22
N ASN A 247 -1.57 -3.72 -16.74
CA ASN A 247 -1.04 -5.08 -16.62
C ASN A 247 -1.88 -5.96 -15.67
N ILE A 248 -2.25 -5.45 -14.49
CA ILE A 248 -3.12 -6.20 -13.56
C ILE A 248 -4.50 -6.48 -14.15
N ALA A 249 -5.07 -5.51 -14.88
CA ALA A 249 -6.37 -5.67 -15.51
C ALA A 249 -6.32 -6.72 -16.62
N TYR A 250 -5.23 -6.72 -17.39
CA TYR A 250 -4.99 -7.70 -18.45
C TYR A 250 -4.79 -9.12 -17.90
N GLU A 251 -3.99 -9.28 -16.84
CA GLU A 251 -3.83 -10.59 -16.18
C GLU A 251 -5.15 -11.13 -15.64
N LYS A 252 -5.95 -10.26 -15.00
CA LYS A 252 -7.28 -10.64 -14.52
C LYS A 252 -8.19 -11.07 -15.67
N TYR A 253 -8.13 -10.39 -16.81
CA TYR A 253 -8.88 -10.76 -18.00
C TYR A 253 -8.43 -12.14 -18.54
N LEU A 254 -7.13 -12.41 -18.62
CA LEU A 254 -6.60 -13.71 -19.06
C LEU A 254 -7.02 -14.86 -18.13
N ARG A 255 -7.03 -14.64 -16.81
CA ARG A 255 -7.51 -15.64 -15.83
C ARG A 255 -8.99 -15.99 -16.06
N LEU A 256 -9.81 -15.03 -16.48
CA LEU A 256 -11.22 -15.24 -16.79
C LEU A 256 -11.46 -15.79 -18.20
N ASN A 257 -10.48 -15.65 -19.10
CA ASN A 257 -10.56 -16.06 -20.50
C ASN A 257 -9.32 -16.90 -20.89
N PRO A 258 -9.12 -18.10 -20.31
CA PRO A 258 -7.89 -18.87 -20.45
C PRO A 258 -7.60 -19.36 -21.89
N ASN A 259 -8.60 -19.35 -22.78
CA ASN A 259 -8.45 -19.70 -24.19
C ASN A 259 -8.17 -18.49 -25.11
N GLY A 260 -7.92 -17.30 -24.53
CA GLY A 260 -7.64 -16.09 -25.28
C GLY A 260 -6.29 -16.16 -26.00
N ASP A 261 -6.32 -16.10 -27.34
CA ASP A 261 -5.13 -16.08 -28.19
C ASP A 261 -4.49 -14.68 -28.26
N LYS A 262 -3.56 -14.45 -29.19
CA LYS A 262 -2.90 -13.15 -29.40
C LYS A 262 -3.88 -12.02 -29.77
N LEU A 263 -5.05 -12.35 -30.33
CA LEU A 263 -6.14 -11.40 -30.60
C LEU A 263 -6.75 -10.87 -29.29
N SER A 264 -6.67 -11.63 -28.20
CA SER A 264 -7.18 -11.25 -26.87
C SER A 264 -6.54 -9.98 -26.31
N LYS A 265 -5.27 -9.70 -26.62
CA LYS A 265 -4.60 -8.46 -26.17
C LYS A 265 -5.12 -7.21 -26.87
N VAL A 266 -5.38 -7.31 -28.17
CA VAL A 266 -5.96 -6.21 -28.97
C VAL A 266 -7.41 -5.99 -28.58
N LEU A 267 -8.21 -7.06 -28.48
CA LEU A 267 -9.59 -7.01 -27.99
C LEU A 267 -9.68 -6.46 -26.56
N PHE A 268 -8.74 -6.83 -25.70
CA PHE A 268 -8.66 -6.28 -24.35
C PHE A 268 -8.40 -4.77 -24.38
N TYR A 269 -7.43 -4.31 -25.19
CA TYR A 269 -7.10 -2.89 -25.28
C TYR A 269 -8.28 -2.06 -25.80
N GLU A 270 -8.92 -2.51 -26.88
CA GLU A 270 -9.97 -1.76 -27.60
C GLU A 270 -11.33 -1.78 -26.89
N VAL A 271 -11.70 -2.91 -26.26
CA VAL A 271 -13.07 -3.13 -25.77
C VAL A 271 -13.11 -3.30 -24.24
N ALA A 272 -12.34 -4.23 -23.70
CA ALA A 272 -12.49 -4.63 -22.29
C ALA A 272 -11.80 -3.66 -21.31
N TYR A 273 -10.68 -3.04 -21.70
CA TYR A 273 -9.88 -2.23 -20.79
C TYR A 273 -10.66 -1.01 -20.28
N GLN A 274 -11.57 -0.44 -21.07
CA GLN A 274 -12.39 0.69 -20.60
C GLN A 274 -13.32 0.29 -19.45
N GLU A 275 -13.81 -0.95 -19.43
CA GLU A 275 -14.60 -1.49 -18.32
C GLU A 275 -13.71 -1.67 -17.08
N TYR A 276 -12.52 -2.27 -17.25
CA TYR A 276 -11.58 -2.48 -16.15
C TYR A 276 -11.00 -1.17 -15.59
N ARG A 277 -10.80 -0.17 -16.44
CA ARG A 277 -10.26 1.16 -16.10
C ARG A 277 -11.12 1.89 -15.07
N ASN A 278 -12.41 1.59 -15.05
CA ASN A 278 -13.39 2.13 -14.10
C ASN A 278 -13.81 1.09 -13.04
N SER A 279 -13.26 -0.13 -13.11
CA SER A 279 -13.58 -1.21 -12.19
C SER A 279 -12.82 -1.10 -10.87
N ASN A 280 -13.43 -1.64 -9.82
CA ASN A 280 -12.80 -1.79 -8.52
C ASN A 280 -11.94 -3.06 -8.52
N ILE A 281 -10.65 -2.93 -8.80
CA ILE A 281 -9.68 -4.02 -8.62
C ILE A 281 -9.26 -4.04 -7.15
N VAL A 282 -9.50 -5.16 -6.47
CA VAL A 282 -9.12 -5.37 -5.08
C VAL A 282 -8.06 -6.46 -5.01
N VAL A 283 -6.97 -6.18 -4.30
CA VAL A 283 -5.88 -7.12 -4.04
C VAL A 283 -5.65 -7.15 -2.53
N TYR A 284 -5.75 -8.33 -1.90
CA TYR A 284 -5.65 -8.54 -0.45
C TYR A 284 -6.43 -7.51 0.38
N GLY A 285 -7.72 -7.33 0.09
CA GLY A 285 -8.58 -6.39 0.81
C GLY A 285 -8.31 -4.90 0.54
N LEU A 286 -7.38 -4.56 -0.36
CA LEU A 286 -7.04 -3.19 -0.72
C LEU A 286 -7.53 -2.83 -2.13
N LEU A 287 -8.29 -1.74 -2.23
CA LEU A 287 -8.75 -1.21 -3.51
C LEU A 287 -7.60 -0.50 -4.24
N ILE A 288 -7.18 -1.08 -5.36
CA ILE A 288 -6.16 -0.55 -6.25
C ILE A 288 -6.77 0.55 -7.09
N LYS A 289 -6.20 1.76 -7.02
CA LYS A 289 -6.57 2.88 -7.89
C LYS A 289 -5.40 3.34 -8.73
N ARG A 290 -5.65 3.48 -10.03
CA ARG A 290 -4.70 4.12 -10.93
C ARG A 290 -4.56 5.61 -10.64
N LYS A 291 -3.40 6.15 -10.99
CA LYS A 291 -3.16 7.58 -11.05
C LYS A 291 -4.09 8.19 -12.12
N PRO A 292 -4.85 9.25 -11.80
CA PRO A 292 -5.69 9.92 -12.79
C PRO A 292 -4.83 10.46 -13.93
N THR A 293 -5.36 10.44 -15.15
CA THR A 293 -4.68 11.12 -16.26
C THR A 293 -4.69 12.62 -16.04
N PHE A 294 -3.81 13.35 -16.73
CA PHE A 294 -3.81 14.82 -16.64
C PHE A 294 -5.18 15.40 -17.00
N ILE A 295 -5.85 14.87 -18.03
CA ILE A 295 -7.19 15.30 -18.44
C ILE A 295 -8.21 15.04 -17.33
N GLU A 296 -8.22 13.85 -16.74
CA GLU A 296 -9.13 13.52 -15.62
C GLU A 296 -8.87 14.38 -14.39
N PHE A 297 -7.60 14.67 -14.11
CA PHE A 297 -7.21 15.57 -13.05
C PHE A 297 -7.74 16.99 -13.32
N ILE A 298 -7.57 17.52 -14.53
CA ILE A 298 -8.09 18.84 -14.92
C ILE A 298 -9.61 18.86 -14.85
N ILE A 299 -10.31 17.85 -15.37
CA ILE A 299 -11.77 17.75 -15.29
C ILE A 299 -12.22 17.75 -13.82
N ASN A 300 -11.59 16.93 -12.96
CA ASN A 300 -11.92 16.89 -11.54
C ASN A 300 -11.61 18.21 -10.84
N PHE A 301 -10.48 18.86 -11.17
CA PHE A 301 -10.11 20.16 -10.61
C PHE A 301 -11.09 21.26 -11.03
N VAL A 302 -11.50 21.29 -12.31
CA VAL A 302 -12.48 22.24 -12.81
C VAL A 302 -13.85 21.99 -12.19
N ILE A 303 -14.30 20.73 -12.16
CA ILE A 303 -15.61 20.37 -11.59
C ILE A 303 -15.63 20.64 -10.08
N GLN A 304 -14.68 20.10 -9.31
CA GLN A 304 -14.68 20.21 -7.84
C GLN A 304 -14.17 21.54 -7.31
N GLY A 305 -13.20 22.15 -8.00
CA GLY A 305 -12.53 23.37 -7.55
C GLY A 305 -13.17 24.65 -8.07
N LEU A 306 -13.84 24.64 -9.23
CA LEU A 306 -14.43 25.83 -9.83
C LEU A 306 -15.95 25.74 -9.93
N ILE A 307 -16.49 24.64 -10.45
CA ILE A 307 -17.92 24.51 -10.74
C ILE A 307 -18.74 24.18 -9.49
N SER A 308 -18.33 23.22 -8.66
CA SER A 308 -19.06 22.85 -7.43
C SER A 308 -19.19 24.04 -6.45
N PRO A 309 -18.12 24.83 -6.19
CA PRO A 309 -18.23 26.03 -5.38
C PRO A 309 -19.07 27.11 -6.07
N SER A 310 -18.98 27.26 -7.40
CA SER A 310 -19.78 28.26 -8.11
C SER A 310 -21.27 27.91 -8.10
N ILE A 311 -21.65 26.64 -8.27
CA ILE A 311 -23.04 26.20 -8.17
C ILE A 311 -23.58 26.43 -6.75
N ASN A 312 -22.78 26.13 -5.72
CA ASN A 312 -23.15 26.41 -4.33
C ASN A 312 -23.29 27.92 -4.07
N PHE A 313 -22.42 28.75 -4.67
CA PHE A 313 -22.49 30.21 -4.58
C PHE A 313 -23.71 30.78 -5.31
N THR A 314 -24.02 30.31 -6.52
CA THR A 314 -25.21 30.72 -7.28
C THR A 314 -26.49 30.26 -6.59
N SER A 315 -26.51 29.03 -6.03
CA SER A 315 -27.62 28.53 -5.22
C SER A 315 -27.84 29.36 -3.96
N SER A 316 -26.76 29.82 -3.32
CA SER A 316 -26.81 30.71 -2.15
C SER A 316 -27.35 32.10 -2.51
N LEU A 317 -26.88 32.70 -3.60
CA LEU A 317 -27.37 33.99 -4.10
C LEU A 317 -28.85 33.92 -4.51
N ILE A 318 -29.26 32.88 -5.23
CA ILE A 318 -30.66 32.68 -5.62
C ILE A 318 -31.55 32.51 -4.39
N LYS A 319 -31.12 31.70 -3.42
CA LYS A 319 -31.85 31.49 -2.17
C LYS A 319 -32.01 32.79 -1.37
N ASN A 320 -30.93 33.54 -1.19
CA ASN A 320 -30.96 34.83 -0.47
C ASN A 320 -31.83 35.87 -1.22
N THR A 321 -31.82 35.85 -2.55
CA THR A 321 -32.67 36.74 -3.37
C THR A 321 -34.15 36.39 -3.23
N ILE A 322 -34.49 35.09 -3.21
CA ILE A 322 -35.87 34.62 -3.00
C ILE A 322 -36.34 34.94 -1.58
N GLU A 323 -35.51 34.72 -0.56
CA GLU A 323 -35.83 35.07 0.84
C GLU A 323 -36.11 36.58 0.99
N PHE A 324 -35.26 37.42 0.40
CA PHE A 324 -35.47 38.87 0.37
C PHE A 324 -36.78 39.28 -0.33
N LEU A 325 -37.09 38.68 -1.49
CA LEU A 325 -38.32 38.96 -2.23
C LEU A 325 -39.56 38.54 -1.43
N VAL A 326 -39.51 37.40 -0.74
CA VAL A 326 -40.61 36.92 0.12
C VAL A 326 -40.83 37.87 1.29
N ASP A 327 -39.76 38.36 1.93
CA ASP A 327 -39.88 39.31 3.05
C ASP A 327 -40.37 40.69 2.59
N LEU A 328 -39.95 41.15 1.41
CA LEU A 328 -40.46 42.37 0.79
C LEU A 328 -41.97 42.27 0.49
N ILE A 329 -42.43 41.13 -0.05
CA ILE A 329 -43.86 40.90 -0.32
C ILE A 329 -44.67 40.90 0.98
N LYS A 330 -44.18 40.24 2.04
CA LYS A 330 -44.83 40.26 3.36
C LYS A 330 -44.95 41.68 3.92
N TRP A 331 -43.89 42.47 3.77
CA TRP A 331 -43.89 43.87 4.22
C TRP A 331 -44.93 44.71 3.46
N ILE A 332 -44.99 44.57 2.13
CA ILE A 332 -45.98 45.26 1.29
C ILE A 332 -47.42 44.86 1.69
N PHE A 333 -47.70 43.57 1.86
CA PHE A 333 -49.02 43.11 2.30
C PHE A 333 -49.40 43.66 3.67
N THR A 334 -48.44 43.70 4.61
CA THR A 334 -48.64 44.27 5.94
C THR A 334 -48.99 45.75 5.84
N ALA A 335 -48.25 46.53 5.05
CA ALA A 335 -48.51 47.94 4.83
C ALA A 335 -49.88 48.20 4.17
N ILE A 336 -50.26 47.41 3.17
CA ILE A 336 -51.58 47.49 2.53
C ILE A 336 -52.69 47.19 3.55
N THR A 337 -52.50 46.18 4.39
CA THR A 337 -53.47 45.82 5.43
C THR A 337 -53.65 46.96 6.44
N TRP A 338 -52.55 47.60 6.86
CA TRP A 338 -52.60 48.80 7.71
C TRP A 338 -53.32 49.97 7.05
N LEU A 339 -53.05 50.23 5.76
CA LEU A 339 -53.76 51.27 5.00
C LEU A 339 -55.26 50.98 4.91
N LEU A 340 -55.64 49.71 4.78
CA LEU A 340 -57.04 49.27 4.75
C LEU A 340 -57.70 49.44 6.11
N PHE A 341 -57.01 49.12 7.21
CA PHE A 341 -57.50 49.40 8.57
C PHE A 341 -57.63 50.89 8.87
N ILE A 342 -56.68 51.71 8.41
CA ILE A 342 -56.75 53.18 8.53
C ILE A 342 -57.94 53.72 7.72
N SER A 343 -58.16 53.21 6.51
CA SER A 343 -59.30 53.53 5.66
C SER A 343 -60.63 53.19 6.35
N ILE A 344 -60.77 51.97 6.88
CA ILE A 344 -61.96 51.55 7.63
C ILE A 344 -62.15 52.43 8.87
N GLY A 345 -61.07 52.72 9.62
CA GLY A 345 -61.09 53.59 10.77
C GLY A 345 -61.57 55.01 10.43
N LEU A 346 -61.07 55.60 9.34
CA LEU A 346 -61.50 56.92 8.84
C LEU A 346 -62.97 56.92 8.40
N VAL A 347 -63.45 55.85 7.75
CA VAL A 347 -64.86 55.70 7.39
C VAL A 347 -65.74 55.59 8.63
N CYS A 348 -65.33 54.79 9.63
CA CYS A 348 -66.05 54.67 10.90
C CYS A 348 -66.09 56.00 11.68
N ILE A 349 -64.99 56.77 11.68
CA ILE A 349 -64.94 58.11 12.28
C ILE A 349 -65.84 59.08 11.51
N GLY A 350 -65.80 59.06 10.18
CA GLY A 350 -66.68 59.87 9.34
C GLY A 350 -68.16 59.55 9.58
N PHE A 351 -68.50 58.27 9.70
CA PHE A 351 -69.85 57.80 10.03
C PHE A 351 -70.27 58.21 11.44
N ALA A 352 -69.39 58.13 12.43
CA ALA A 352 -69.66 58.60 13.79
C ALA A 352 -69.92 60.12 13.82
N ILE A 353 -69.11 60.91 13.10
CA ILE A 353 -69.26 62.37 13.02
C ILE A 353 -70.55 62.76 12.28
N GLN A 354 -70.92 62.08 11.20
CA GLN A 354 -72.17 62.33 10.48
C GLN A 354 -73.42 62.02 11.32
N ASN A 355 -73.36 60.98 12.17
CA ASN A 355 -74.48 60.60 13.01
C ASN A 355 -74.58 61.42 14.32
N ILE A 356 -73.52 62.10 14.76
CA ILE A 356 -73.57 63.02 15.90
C ILE A 356 -74.62 64.12 15.67
N GLY A 357 -74.75 64.65 14.44
CA GLY A 357 -75.77 65.66 14.13
C GLY A 357 -77.21 65.14 14.28
N ILE A 358 -77.46 63.89 13.88
CA ILE A 358 -78.78 63.25 14.00
C ILE A 358 -79.10 62.95 15.46
N PHE A 359 -78.13 62.43 16.23
CA PHE A 359 -78.30 62.22 17.67
C PHE A 359 -78.50 63.54 18.42
N PHE A 360 -77.81 64.62 18.04
CA PHE A 360 -77.99 65.94 18.64
C PHE A 360 -79.38 66.53 18.34
N ILE A 361 -79.89 66.36 17.12
CA ILE A 361 -81.26 66.76 16.74
C ILE A 361 -82.30 65.93 17.49
N ILE A 362 -82.14 64.61 17.58
CA ILE A 362 -83.03 63.73 18.36
C ILE A 362 -83.01 64.11 19.86
N PHE A 363 -81.82 64.44 20.40
CA PHE A 363 -81.66 64.86 21.79
C PHE A 363 -82.29 66.23 22.07
N ILE A 364 -82.19 67.18 21.14
CA ILE A 364 -82.88 68.48 21.21
C ILE A 364 -84.41 68.28 21.16
N PHE A 365 -84.93 67.47 20.22
CA PHE A 365 -86.36 67.18 20.14
C PHE A 365 -86.89 66.45 21.38
N TYR A 366 -86.10 65.54 21.95
CA TYR A 366 -86.43 64.88 23.22
C TYR A 366 -86.53 65.89 24.38
N PHE A 367 -85.58 66.85 24.48
CA PHE A 367 -85.62 67.89 25.50
C PHE A 367 -86.78 68.88 25.30
N ILE A 368 -87.10 69.26 24.06
CA ILE A 368 -88.24 70.13 23.74
C ILE A 368 -89.56 69.40 24.06
N SER A 369 -89.69 68.12 23.73
CA SER A 369 -90.85 67.30 24.08
C SER A 369 -90.99 67.04 25.58
N ALA A 370 -89.88 66.93 26.32
CA ALA A 370 -89.89 66.78 27.77
C ALA A 370 -90.22 68.10 28.48
N ALA A 371 -89.83 69.24 27.92
CA ALA A 371 -90.15 70.57 28.44
C ALA A 371 -91.60 70.98 28.18
N SER A 372 -92.28 70.44 27.15
CA SER A 372 -93.69 70.75 26.89
C SER A 372 -94.69 70.02 27.80
N LYS A 373 -94.22 69.26 28.79
CA LYS A 373 -95.04 68.52 29.78
C LYS A 373 -94.93 69.06 31.21
N LYS A 374 -94.51 70.32 31.40
CA LYS A 374 -94.58 71.00 32.70
C LYS A 374 -95.02 72.46 32.56
#